data_AF-A0A2H5QWB0-F1
#
_entry.id   AF-A0A2H5QWB0-F1
#
_cell.length_a   1.000
_cell.length_b   1.000
_cell.length_c   1.000
_cell.angle_alpha   90.00
_cell.angle_beta   90.00
_cell.angle_gamma   90.00
#
_symmetry.space_group_name_H-M   'P 1'
#
loop_
_entity.id
_entity.type
_entity.pdbx_description
1 polymer ?
#
loop_
_entity_poly.entity_id
_entity_poly.type
_entity_poly.pdbx_seq_one_letter_code
_entity_poly.pdbx_strand_id
1 'polypeptide(L)'
;MDLVDPNEREFKDTVWGIMEEAGKPNLSDHFPLLKMLDLQGIRRRNTLYSGKMFEVLDRLIDQRLKQRQEHGCSISTESKDTLDTLLNIIQEKSVEFDTKHIKHLLADLFIAGNDTTSITMEWAMAELLHNPKVVFGWEERI
;
A
#
# COMPACT_ATOMS: atom_id res chain seq x y z
N MET A 1 0.28 -20.45 -17.05
CA MET A 1 -0.41 -19.47 -16.19
C MET A 1 0.69 -18.67 -15.51
N ASP A 2 1.21 -17.67 -16.22
CA ASP A 2 2.03 -16.59 -15.65
C ASP A 2 1.23 -15.32 -15.96
N LEU A 3 0.44 -14.86 -14.99
CA LEU A 3 -0.48 -13.72 -15.12
C LEU A 3 -0.22 -12.66 -14.06
N VAL A 4 1.00 -12.56 -13.55
CA VAL A 4 1.39 -11.51 -12.60
C VAL A 4 2.37 -10.59 -13.31
N ASP A 5 2.03 -9.31 -13.44
CA ASP A 5 2.92 -8.30 -13.99
C ASP A 5 4.20 -8.27 -13.13
N PRO A 6 5.41 -8.23 -13.73
CA PRO A 6 6.66 -8.18 -12.97
C PRO A 6 6.69 -7.07 -11.91
N ASN A 7 6.01 -5.94 -12.15
CA ASN A 7 5.90 -4.84 -11.19
C ASN A 7 4.97 -5.17 -10.03
N GLU A 8 3.91 -5.95 -10.25
CA GLU A 8 3.00 -6.38 -9.19
C GLU A 8 3.71 -7.31 -8.21
N ARG A 9 4.51 -8.24 -8.73
CA ARG A 9 5.32 -9.13 -7.88
C ARG A 9 6.37 -8.34 -7.10
N GLU A 10 7.10 -7.44 -7.76
CA GLU A 10 8.07 -6.56 -7.11
C GLU A 10 7.43 -5.71 -6.01
N PHE A 11 6.24 -5.17 -6.28
CA PHE A 11 5.48 -4.39 -5.32
C PHE A 11 5.08 -5.24 -4.10
N LYS A 12 4.49 -6.41 -4.34
CA LYS A 12 4.08 -7.35 -3.28
C LYS A 12 5.26 -7.80 -2.42
N ASP A 13 6.37 -8.18 -3.03
CA ASP A 13 7.58 -8.61 -2.33
C ASP A 13 8.15 -7.47 -1.47
N THR A 14 8.02 -6.23 -1.95
CA THR A 14 8.47 -5.05 -1.21
C THR A 14 7.57 -4.77 0.00
N VAL A 15 6.24 -4.77 -0.18
CA VAL A 15 5.28 -4.58 0.92
C VAL A 15 5.44 -5.67 1.97
N TRP A 16 5.60 -6.92 1.54
CA TRP A 16 5.86 -8.04 2.43
C TRP A 16 7.15 -7.85 3.23
N GLY A 17 8.24 -7.43 2.59
CA GLY A 17 9.50 -7.15 3.27
C GLY A 17 9.40 -6.03 4.32
N ILE A 18 8.61 -4.99 4.06
CA ILE A 18 8.33 -3.92 5.04
C ILE A 18 7.60 -4.50 6.25
N MET A 19 6.55 -5.29 6.03
CA MET A 19 5.76 -5.88 7.11
C MET A 19 6.55 -6.88 7.93
N GLU A 20 7.38 -7.70 7.28
CA GLU A 20 8.23 -8.66 7.97
C GLU A 20 9.24 -7.95 8.89
N GLU A 21 9.84 -6.85 8.44
CA GLU A 21 10.75 -6.04 9.27
C GLU A 21 10.01 -5.28 10.37
N ALA A 22 8.81 -4.76 10.10
CA ALA A 22 7.99 -4.05 11.08
C ALA A 22 7.44 -4.97 12.19
N GLY A 23 7.15 -6.24 11.86
CA GLY A 23 6.67 -7.25 12.81
C GLY A 23 7.77 -7.87 13.67
N LYS A 24 9.05 -7.67 13.34
CA LYS A 24 10.17 -8.22 14.12
C LYS A 24 10.33 -7.46 15.44
N PRO A 25 10.51 -8.17 16.58
CA PRO A 25 10.84 -7.51 17.83
C PRO A 25 12.18 -6.79 17.71
N ASN A 26 12.18 -5.47 17.88
CA ASN A 26 13.36 -4.62 17.74
C ASN A 26 13.84 -4.14 19.11
N LEU A 27 15.02 -4.62 19.52
CA LEU A 27 15.68 -4.24 20.77
C LEU A 27 15.92 -2.72 20.85
N SER A 28 16.11 -2.06 19.71
CA SER A 28 16.32 -0.62 19.65
C SER A 28 15.08 0.19 20.05
N ASP A 29 13.88 -0.40 19.93
CA ASP A 29 12.63 0.25 20.32
C ASP A 29 12.40 0.20 21.83
N HIS A 30 12.95 -0.81 22.49
CA HIS A 30 12.92 -0.96 23.95
C HIS A 30 14.12 -0.32 24.66
N PHE A 31 15.27 -0.22 23.99
CA PHE A 31 16.49 0.35 24.53
C PHE A 31 17.00 1.51 23.66
N PRO A 32 16.61 2.77 23.98
CA PRO A 32 16.93 3.94 23.16
C PRO A 32 18.43 4.14 22.87
N LEU A 33 19.30 3.69 23.78
CA LEU A 33 20.77 3.72 23.64
C LEU A 33 21.27 2.91 22.43
N LEU A 34 20.52 1.89 22.00
CA LEU A 34 20.90 1.01 20.88
C LEU A 34 20.36 1.48 19.53
N LYS A 35 19.51 2.52 19.47
CA LYS A 35 18.91 3.05 18.23
C LYS A 35 19.91 3.48 17.17
N MET A 36 21.09 3.93 17.58
CA MET A 36 22.12 4.38 16.64
C MET A 36 22.84 3.21 15.97
N LEU A 37 22.92 2.06 16.65
CA LEU A 37 23.69 0.91 16.20
C LEU A 37 22.95 0.03 15.19
N ASP A 38 21.61 0.05 15.18
CA ASP A 38 20.79 -0.82 14.32
C ASP A 38 21.27 -2.28 14.36
N LEU A 39 21.44 -2.83 15.58
CA LEU A 39 22.10 -4.12 15.80
C LEU A 39 21.44 -5.28 15.06
N GLN A 40 20.13 -5.21 14.85
CA GLN A 40 19.36 -6.22 14.13
C GLN A 40 19.26 -5.92 12.62
N GLY A 41 19.76 -4.76 12.17
CA GLY A 41 19.70 -4.30 10.78
C GLY A 41 18.29 -4.01 10.27
N ILE A 42 17.30 -3.93 11.17
CA ILE A 42 15.88 -3.75 10.84
C ILE A 42 15.69 -2.42 10.15
N ARG A 43 16.29 -1.34 10.69
CA ARG A 43 16.17 -0.01 10.09
C ARG A 43 16.78 0.02 8.69
N ARG A 44 17.97 -0.57 8.51
CA ARG A 44 18.64 -0.64 7.21
C ARG A 44 17.84 -1.41 6.18
N ARG A 45 17.31 -2.60 6.52
CA ARG A 45 16.49 -3.40 5.59
C ARG A 45 15.17 -2.71 5.27
N ASN A 46 14.49 -2.18 6.27
CA ASN A 46 13.23 -1.45 6.06
C ASN A 46 13.41 -0.21 5.18
N THR A 47 14.54 0.51 5.32
CA THR A 47 14.89 1.63 4.43
C THR A 47 15.06 1.17 2.97
N LEU A 48 15.66 0.00 2.77
CA LEU A 48 15.86 -0.59 1.44
C LEU A 48 14.52 -0.97 0.77
N TYR A 49 13.62 -1.61 1.52
CA TYR A 49 12.29 -1.94 1.00
C TYR A 49 11.44 -0.68 0.77
N SER A 50 11.46 0.28 1.70
CA SER A 50 10.77 1.56 1.54
C SER A 50 11.25 2.31 0.29
N GLY A 51 12.56 2.29 0.00
CA GLY A 51 13.13 2.86 -1.22
C GLY A 51 12.54 2.25 -2.49
N LYS A 52 12.53 0.91 -2.59
CA LYS A 52 11.93 0.19 -3.72
C LYS A 52 10.44 0.50 -3.90
N MET A 53 9.70 0.57 -2.81
CA MET A 53 8.28 0.90 -2.85
C MET A 53 8.06 2.31 -3.41
N PHE A 54 8.86 3.28 -2.95
CA PHE A 54 8.79 4.64 -3.46
C PHE A 54 9.19 4.75 -4.92
N GLU A 55 10.14 3.95 -5.40
CA GLU A 55 10.49 3.88 -6.83
C GLU A 55 9.32 3.36 -7.70
N VAL A 56 8.58 2.36 -7.22
CA VAL A 56 7.38 1.85 -7.89
C VAL A 56 6.29 2.94 -7.93
N LEU A 57 6.05 3.64 -6.81
CA LEU A 57 5.07 4.72 -6.73
C LEU A 57 5.45 5.92 -7.61
N ASP A 58 6.74 6.27 -7.66
CA ASP A 58 7.25 7.34 -8.53
C ASP A 58 6.97 7.03 -9.99
N ARG A 59 7.32 5.82 -10.45
CA ARG A 59 7.03 5.38 -11.82
C ARG A 59 5.53 5.45 -12.14
N LEU A 60 4.68 5.03 -11.19
CA LEU A 60 3.24 5.01 -11.36
C LEU A 60 2.65 6.43 -11.46
N ILE A 61 3.11 7.35 -10.62
CA ILE A 61 2.72 8.77 -10.66
C ILE A 61 3.21 9.42 -11.97
N ASP A 62 4.47 9.20 -12.34
CA ASP A 62 5.07 9.76 -13.56
C ASP A 62 4.35 9.28 -14.82
N GLN A 63 4.03 7.99 -14.89
CA GLN A 63 3.25 7.42 -15.99
C GLN A 63 1.87 8.08 -16.10
N ARG A 64 1.20 8.29 -14.96
CA ARG A 64 -0.12 8.93 -14.94
C ARG A 64 -0.05 10.40 -15.37
N LEU A 65 0.96 11.14 -14.91
CA LEU A 65 1.17 12.54 -15.29
C LEU A 65 1.46 12.67 -16.80
N LYS A 66 2.28 11.78 -17.37
CA LYS A 66 2.54 11.75 -18.82
C LYS A 66 1.29 11.49 -19.64
N GLN A 67 0.48 10.50 -19.24
CA GLN A 67 -0.79 10.21 -19.91
C GLN A 67 -1.73 11.43 -19.90
N ARG A 68 -1.84 12.14 -18.78
CA ARG A 68 -2.65 13.38 -18.68
C ARG A 68 -2.15 14.47 -19.64
N GLN A 69 -0.83 14.62 -19.77
CA GLN A 69 -0.22 15.59 -20.66
C GLN A 69 -0.48 15.25 -22.14
N GLU A 70 -0.33 13.99 -22.52
CA GLU A 70 -0.56 13.51 -23.89
C GLU A 70 -2.03 13.64 -24.33
N HIS A 71 -2.97 13.42 -23.41
CA HIS A 71 -4.41 13.54 -23.66
C HIS A 71 -4.93 14.99 -23.52
N GLY A 72 -4.07 15.98 -23.25
CA GLY A 72 -4.45 17.39 -23.15
C GLY A 72 -5.41 17.71 -22.00
N CYS A 73 -5.52 16.82 -21.01
CA CYS A 73 -6.47 16.91 -19.92
C CYS A 73 -5.72 17.20 -18.62
N SER A 74 -5.70 18.47 -18.18
CA SER A 74 -5.11 18.83 -16.89
C SER A 74 -5.99 18.31 -15.75
N ILE A 75 -7.30 18.60 -15.81
CA ILE A 75 -8.32 18.19 -14.85
C ILE A 75 -9.28 17.24 -15.53
N SER A 76 -9.25 15.95 -15.16
CA SER A 76 -10.31 15.03 -15.57
C SER A 76 -11.55 15.33 -14.72
N THR A 77 -12.64 15.79 -15.36
CA THR A 77 -13.95 15.95 -14.68
C THR A 77 -14.53 14.62 -14.21
N GLU A 78 -14.04 13.52 -14.78
CA GLU A 78 -14.27 12.16 -14.31
C GLU A 78 -12.97 11.64 -13.68
N SER A 79 -12.89 11.65 -12.35
CA SER A 79 -11.83 10.95 -11.64
C SER A 79 -12.05 9.44 -11.79
N LYS A 80 -11.09 8.72 -12.36
CA LYS A 80 -11.22 7.28 -12.62
C LYS A 80 -10.80 6.43 -11.43
N ASP A 81 -9.91 6.94 -10.59
CA ASP A 81 -9.40 6.25 -9.42
C ASP A 81 -8.89 7.22 -8.33
N THR A 82 -8.39 6.65 -7.23
CA THR A 82 -7.88 7.40 -6.08
C THR A 82 -6.70 8.28 -6.44
N LEU A 83 -5.75 7.80 -7.25
CA LEU A 83 -4.63 8.59 -7.72
C LEU A 83 -5.10 9.78 -8.57
N ASP A 84 -6.08 9.56 -9.45
CA ASP A 84 -6.61 10.63 -10.27
C ASP A 84 -7.25 11.74 -9.46
N THR A 85 -7.98 11.35 -8.40
CA THR A 85 -8.58 12.26 -7.44
C THR A 85 -7.51 13.09 -6.73
N LEU A 86 -6.46 12.43 -6.24
CA LEU A 86 -5.36 13.08 -5.52
C LEU A 86 -4.59 14.07 -6.42
N LEU A 87 -4.34 13.70 -7.68
CA LEU A 87 -3.68 14.59 -8.65
C LEU A 87 -4.53 15.83 -9.00
N ASN A 88 -5.86 15.68 -9.07
CA ASN A 88 -6.76 16.82 -9.27
C ASN A 88 -6.68 17.81 -8.09
N ILE A 89 -6.64 17.29 -6.85
CA ILE A 89 -6.52 18.11 -5.64
C ILE A 89 -5.23 18.95 -5.65
N ILE A 90 -4.08 18.38 -6.06
CA ILE A 90 -2.82 19.16 -6.18
C ILE A 90 -2.97 20.28 -7.21
N GLN A 91 -3.57 20.00 -8.36
CA GLN A 91 -3.69 20.98 -9.44
C GLN A 91 -4.60 22.15 -9.09
N GLU A 92 -5.65 21.92 -8.29
CA GLU A 92 -6.52 22.97 -7.79
C GLU A 92 -5.82 23.93 -6.81
N LYS A 93 -4.60 23.60 -6.35
CA LYS A 93 -3.79 24.38 -5.38
C LYS A 93 -4.59 24.81 -4.14
N SER A 94 -5.66 24.08 -3.82
CA SER A 94 -6.58 24.40 -2.73
C SER A 94 -6.00 24.06 -1.36
N VAL A 95 -4.92 23.27 -1.33
CA VAL A 95 -4.23 22.79 -0.14
C VAL A 95 -2.72 22.85 -0.38
N GLU A 96 -1.92 23.05 0.69
CA GLU A 96 -0.47 22.84 0.68
C GLU A 96 -0.17 21.33 0.58
N PHE A 97 -0.50 20.77 -0.57
CA PHE A 97 -0.48 19.34 -0.86
C PHE A 97 0.36 19.13 -2.12
N ASP A 98 1.44 18.37 -1.98
CA ASP A 98 2.47 18.16 -3.00
C ASP A 98 2.57 16.68 -3.37
N THR A 99 3.22 16.36 -4.49
CA THR A 99 3.40 15.00 -4.99
C THR A 99 4.08 14.09 -3.96
N LYS A 100 4.93 14.65 -3.09
CA LYS A 100 5.49 13.92 -1.95
C LYS A 100 4.41 13.40 -0.99
N HIS A 101 3.38 14.20 -0.71
CA HIS A 101 2.29 13.80 0.19
C HIS A 101 1.42 12.71 -0.43
N ILE A 102 1.10 12.80 -1.73
CA ILE A 102 0.42 11.71 -2.46
C ILE A 102 1.20 10.41 -2.32
N LYS A 103 2.51 10.48 -2.55
CA LYS A 103 3.36 9.30 -2.52
C LYS A 103 3.33 8.60 -1.15
N HIS A 104 3.41 9.36 -0.06
CA HIS A 104 3.35 8.81 1.29
C HIS A 104 1.95 8.27 1.61
N LEU A 105 0.88 8.97 1.21
CA LEU A 105 -0.50 8.50 1.39
C LEU A 105 -0.77 7.19 0.66
N LEU A 106 -0.28 7.05 -0.58
CA LEU A 106 -0.41 5.79 -1.33
C LEU A 106 0.38 4.67 -0.66
N ALA A 107 1.62 4.94 -0.20
CA ALA A 107 2.40 3.98 0.56
C ALA A 107 1.65 3.49 1.81
N ASP A 108 1.11 4.41 2.61
CA ASP A 108 0.34 4.08 3.82
C ASP A 108 -0.90 3.25 3.48
N LEU A 109 -1.64 3.63 2.43
CA LEU A 109 -2.85 2.92 1.99
C LEU A 109 -2.54 1.48 1.57
N PHE A 110 -1.47 1.26 0.81
CA PHE A 110 -1.14 -0.07 0.31
C PHE A 110 -0.54 -0.97 1.40
N ILE A 111 0.33 -0.42 2.26
CA ILE A 111 0.88 -1.16 3.40
C ILE A 111 -0.27 -1.55 4.34
N ALA A 112 -1.10 -0.61 4.76
CA ALA A 112 -2.15 -0.89 5.73
C ALA A 112 -3.29 -1.75 5.16
N GLY A 113 -3.63 -1.57 3.87
CA GLY A 113 -4.81 -2.16 3.25
C GLY A 113 -4.65 -3.63 2.82
N ASN A 114 -3.44 -4.09 2.52
CA ASN A 114 -3.24 -5.43 1.96
C ASN A 114 -3.44 -6.55 3.00
N ASP A 115 -2.60 -6.58 4.02
CA ASP A 115 -2.56 -7.73 4.94
C ASP A 115 -3.79 -7.75 5.86
N THR A 116 -4.27 -6.58 6.29
CA THR A 116 -5.44 -6.49 7.19
C THR A 116 -6.71 -7.02 6.54
N THR A 117 -6.95 -6.71 5.26
CA THR A 117 -8.13 -7.20 4.53
C THR A 117 -8.01 -8.69 4.21
N SER A 118 -6.83 -9.16 3.79
CA SER A 118 -6.58 -10.60 3.55
C SER A 118 -6.78 -11.42 4.82
N ILE A 119 -6.17 -11.02 5.94
CA ILE A 119 -6.31 -11.71 7.23
C ILE A 119 -7.77 -11.71 7.68
N THR A 120 -8.47 -10.58 7.56
CA THR A 120 -9.91 -10.51 7.93
C THR A 120 -10.76 -11.47 7.08
N MET A 121 -10.49 -11.54 5.77
CA MET A 121 -11.18 -12.47 4.86
C MET A 121 -10.87 -13.93 5.22
N GLU A 122 -9.61 -14.25 5.51
CA GLU A 122 -9.19 -15.59 5.96
C GLU A 122 -9.90 -16.01 7.24
N TRP A 123 -9.95 -15.13 8.25
CA TRP A 123 -10.71 -15.39 9.48
C TRP A 123 -12.20 -15.52 9.22
N ALA A 124 -12.79 -14.68 8.38
CA ALA A 124 -14.19 -14.77 8.02
C ALA A 124 -14.51 -16.13 7.38
N MET A 125 -13.68 -16.59 6.44
CA MET A 125 -13.84 -17.91 5.79
C MET A 125 -13.62 -19.06 6.78
N ALA A 126 -12.62 -18.96 7.65
CA ALA A 126 -12.37 -19.96 8.69
C ALA A 126 -13.56 -20.09 9.65
N GLU A 127 -14.15 -18.97 10.07
CA GLU A 127 -15.31 -18.94 10.95
C GLU A 127 -16.57 -19.51 10.28
N LEU A 128 -16.77 -19.22 8.98
CA LEU A 128 -17.88 -19.76 8.18
C LEU A 128 -17.78 -21.28 8.03
N LEU A 129 -16.57 -21.82 7.77
CA LEU A 129 -16.33 -23.26 7.70
C LEU A 129 -16.53 -23.94 9.06
N HIS A 130 -16.19 -23.27 10.16
CA HIS A 130 -16.35 -23.81 11.50
C HIS A 130 -17.81 -23.79 11.99
N ASN A 131 -18.64 -22.85 11.50
CA ASN A 131 -20.04 -22.68 11.90
C ASN A 131 -21.02 -22.82 10.72
N PRO A 132 -21.23 -24.05 10.20
CA PRO A 132 -22.07 -24.27 9.02
C PRO A 132 -23.53 -23.80 9.19
N LYS A 133 -24.05 -23.75 10.42
CA LYS A 133 -25.41 -23.23 10.71
C LYS A 133 -25.58 -21.76 10.35
N VAL A 134 -24.50 -20.98 10.39
CA VAL A 134 -24.53 -19.56 10.00
C VAL A 134 -24.71 -19.49 8.49
N VAL A 135 -23.94 -20.25 7.70
CA VAL A 135 -24.04 -20.27 6.21
C VAL A 135 -25.48 -20.52 5.74
N PHE A 136 -26.16 -21.54 6.28
CA PHE A 136 -27.55 -21.85 5.90
C PHE A 136 -28.54 -20.72 6.22
N GLY A 137 -28.36 -20.01 7.34
CA GLY A 137 -29.21 -18.87 7.69
C GLY A 137 -28.94 -17.59 6.89
N TRP A 138 -27.82 -17.50 6.16
CA TRP A 138 -27.54 -16.40 5.22
C TRP A 138 -28.10 -16.71 3.82
N GLU A 139 -28.10 -17.97 3.40
CA GLU A 139 -28.64 -18.43 2.12
C GLU A 139 -30.18 -18.30 2.03
N GLU A 140 -30.90 -18.34 3.15
CA GLU A 140 -32.36 -18.11 3.19
C GLU A 140 -32.77 -16.62 3.16
N ARG A 141 -31.81 -15.68 3.19
CA ARG A 141 -32.07 -14.23 3.29
C ARG A 141 -31.54 -13.40 2.10
N ILE A 142 -30.95 -14.06 1.10
CA ILE A 142 -30.49 -13.48 -0.17
C ILE A 142 -31.39 -14.03 -1.27
#